data_AF-A0A4Q7VNE5-F1
#
_entry.id   AF-A0A4Q7VNE5-F1
#
_cell.length_a   1.000
_cell.length_b   1.000
_cell.length_c   1.000
_cell.angle_alpha   90.00
_cell.angle_beta   90.00
_cell.angle_gamma   90.00
#
_symmetry.space_group_name_H-M   'P 1'
#
loop_
_entity.id
_entity.type
_entity.pdbx_description
1 polymer ?
#
loop_
_entity_poly.entity_id
_entity_poly.type
_entity_poly.pdbx_seq_one_letter_code
_entity_poly.pdbx_strand_id
1 'polypeptide(L)'
;MSPRPWWLPPPLSIAPQVRRRIGWAGVASLLLPWLAGAWFKLGMQPGLHPDPERAALMVDILVIATIVFLLTMVFTVAIGCWVVAVMKGPRYSSDPFPDPEIR
;
A
#
# COMPACT_ATOMS: atom_id res chain seq x y z
N MET A 1 -1.20 -35.99 4.12
CA MET A 1 -0.41 -34.83 3.64
C MET A 1 0.61 -35.34 2.64
N SER A 2 0.55 -34.93 1.37
CA SER A 2 1.58 -35.30 0.39
C SER A 2 2.87 -34.52 0.67
N PRO A 3 4.05 -35.15 0.64
CA PRO A 3 5.33 -34.46 0.77
C PRO A 3 5.46 -33.47 -0.39
N ARG A 4 5.70 -32.21 -0.05
CA ARG A 4 5.90 -31.17 -1.06
C ARG A 4 7.29 -31.35 -1.67
N PRO A 5 7.45 -31.21 -2.99
CA PRO A 5 8.75 -31.30 -3.62
C PRO A 5 9.71 -30.20 -3.14
N TRP A 6 10.98 -30.56 -2.93
CA TRP A 6 12.03 -29.68 -2.39
C TRP A 6 12.42 -28.50 -3.29
N TRP A 7 12.02 -28.53 -4.57
CA TRP A 7 12.26 -27.46 -5.55
C TRP A 7 11.17 -26.38 -5.57
N LEU A 8 10.06 -26.57 -4.85
CA LEU A 8 9.01 -25.57 -4.77
C LEU A 8 9.38 -24.51 -3.73
N PRO A 9 9.56 -23.24 -4.12
CA PRO A 9 9.80 -22.18 -3.15
C PRO A 9 8.62 -22.15 -2.16
N PRO A 10 8.89 -22.05 -0.85
CA PRO A 10 7.83 -21.94 0.13
C PRO A 10 6.99 -20.70 -0.21
N PRO A 11 5.65 -20.78 -0.13
CA PRO A 11 4.81 -19.63 -0.43
C PRO A 11 5.22 -18.51 0.54
N LEU A 12 5.63 -17.36 -0.01
CA LEU A 12 5.84 -16.15 0.77
C LEU A 12 4.54 -15.90 1.54
N SER A 13 4.52 -16.23 2.84
CA SER A 13 3.33 -16.08 3.67
C SER A 13 3.19 -14.62 4.08
N ILE A 14 3.10 -13.71 3.11
CA ILE A 14 2.58 -12.38 3.36
C ILE A 14 1.13 -12.62 3.77
N ALA A 15 0.79 -12.29 5.02
CA ALA A 15 -0.57 -12.40 5.48
C ALA A 15 -1.49 -11.70 4.46
N PRO A 16 -2.57 -12.35 3.98
CA PRO A 16 -3.43 -11.77 2.94
C PRO A 16 -3.98 -10.40 3.31
N GLN A 17 -4.08 -10.14 4.62
CA GLN A 17 -4.46 -8.86 5.22
C GLN A 17 -3.46 -7.73 4.91
N VAL A 18 -2.15 -8.01 4.95
CA VAL A 18 -1.08 -7.04 4.68
C VAL A 18 -1.07 -6.67 3.20
N ARG A 19 -1.15 -7.66 2.31
CA ARG A 19 -1.23 -7.43 0.86
C ARG A 19 -2.45 -6.59 0.49
N ARG A 20 -3.59 -6.87 1.13
CA ARG A 20 -4.83 -6.13 0.92
C ARG A 20 -4.69 -4.69 1.42
N ARG A 21 -4.09 -4.46 2.59
CA ARG A 21 -3.87 -3.09 3.13
C ARG A 21 -2.90 -2.26 2.28
N ILE A 22 -1.84 -2.85 1.74
CA ILE A 22 -0.92 -2.15 0.81
C ILE A 22 -1.64 -1.79 -0.48
N GLY A 23 -2.44 -2.71 -1.04
CA GLY A 23 -3.27 -2.44 -2.21
C GLY A 23 -4.26 -1.30 -1.96
N TRP A 24 -4.98 -1.33 -0.83
CA TRP A 24 -5.90 -0.26 -0.44
C TRP A 24 -5.18 1.06 -0.18
N ALA A 25 -3.99 1.05 0.42
CA ALA A 25 -3.19 2.25 0.63
C ALA A 25 -2.75 2.87 -0.70
N GLY A 26 -2.30 2.06 -1.66
CA GLY A 26 -1.95 2.53 -3.00
C GLY A 26 -3.15 3.14 -3.74
N VAL A 27 -4.31 2.48 -3.69
CA VAL A 27 -5.55 3.01 -4.28
C VAL A 27 -5.97 4.31 -3.59
N ALA A 28 -5.95 4.36 -2.26
CA ALA A 28 -6.29 5.55 -1.48
C ALA A 28 -5.34 6.73 -1.79
N SER A 29 -4.05 6.47 -2.01
CA SER A 29 -3.07 7.49 -2.37
C SER A 29 -3.31 8.15 -3.73
N LEU A 30 -3.97 7.48 -4.67
CA LEU A 30 -4.42 8.12 -5.92
C LEU A 30 -5.79 8.78 -5.77
N LEU A 31 -6.70 8.14 -5.04
CA LEU A 31 -8.08 8.61 -4.91
C LEU A 31 -8.17 9.89 -4.05
N LEU A 32 -7.42 9.99 -2.96
CA LEU A 32 -7.46 11.17 -2.07
C LEU A 32 -7.04 12.47 -2.76
N PRO A 33 -5.87 12.55 -3.41
CA PRO A 33 -5.41 13.80 -4.02
C PRO A 33 -6.23 14.18 -5.26
N TRP A 34 -6.69 13.19 -6.03
CA TRP A 34 -7.56 13.43 -7.17
C TRP A 34 -8.89 14.04 -6.74
N LEU A 35 -9.50 13.48 -5.68
CA LEU A 35 -10.75 14.00 -5.13
C LEU A 35 -10.55 15.41 -4.55
N ALA A 36 -9.43 15.64 -3.86
CA ALA A 36 -9.08 16.96 -3.34
C ALA A 36 -8.92 18.00 -4.47
N GLY A 37 -8.19 17.66 -5.54
CA GLY A 37 -8.02 18.54 -6.70
C GLY A 37 -9.34 18.88 -7.41
N ALA A 38 -10.22 17.89 -7.57
CA ALA A 38 -11.56 18.09 -8.11
C ALA A 38 -12.40 19.02 -7.21
N TRP A 39 -12.35 18.82 -5.89
CA TRP A 39 -13.03 19.68 -4.91
C TRP A 39 -12.52 21.13 -4.93
N PHE A 40 -11.21 21.35 -4.99
CA PHE A 40 -10.63 22.69 -5.04
C PHE A 40 -11.06 23.44 -6.31
N LYS A 41 -11.15 22.75 -7.46
CA LYS A 41 -11.62 23.35 -8.71
C LYS A 41 -13.09 23.80 -8.67
N LEU A 42 -13.94 23.19 -7.83
CA LEU A 42 -15.33 23.66 -7.65
C LEU A 42 -15.42 25.03 -6.96
N GLY A 43 -14.43 25.40 -6.14
CA GLY A 43 -14.43 26.69 -5.42
C GLY A 43 -13.84 27.87 -6.19
N MET A 44 -13.13 27.61 -7.29
CA MET A 44 -12.47 28.64 -8.10
C MET A 44 -13.38 29.07 -9.26
N GLN A 45 -14.41 29.86 -8.94
CA GLN A 45 -15.31 30.44 -9.94
C GLN A 45 -14.58 31.52 -10.78
N PRO A 46 -14.67 31.48 -12.12
CA PRO A 46 -14.10 32.50 -13.00
C PRO A 46 -14.89 33.80 -12.83
N GLY A 47 -14.24 34.83 -12.27
CA GLY A 47 -14.84 36.16 -12.08
C GLY A 47 -14.53 36.84 -10.75
N LEU A 48 -13.96 36.14 -9.75
CA LEU A 48 -13.69 36.69 -8.42
C LEU A 48 -12.20 37.01 -8.19
N HIS A 49 -11.29 36.49 -9.04
CA HIS A 49 -9.84 36.64 -8.91
C HIS A 49 -9.23 37.11 -10.23
N PRO A 50 -8.20 37.97 -10.20
CA PRO A 50 -7.64 38.60 -11.40
C PRO A 50 -6.99 37.61 -12.38
N ASP A 51 -6.48 36.45 -11.92
CA ASP A 51 -5.82 35.43 -12.76
C ASP A 51 -6.25 33.99 -12.37
N PRO A 52 -7.46 33.53 -12.77
CA PRO A 52 -7.97 32.21 -12.39
C PRO A 52 -7.16 31.05 -12.98
N GLU A 53 -6.54 31.26 -14.14
CA GLU A 53 -5.74 30.23 -14.84
C GLU A 53 -4.47 29.86 -14.08
N ARG A 54 -3.77 30.86 -13.51
CA ARG A 54 -2.56 30.64 -12.72
C ARG A 54 -2.86 29.88 -11.42
N ALA A 55 -3.96 30.22 -10.76
CA ALA A 55 -4.41 29.53 -9.57
C ALA A 55 -4.75 28.06 -9.85
N ALA A 56 -5.45 27.79 -10.96
CA ALA A 56 -5.77 26.42 -11.38
C ALA A 56 -4.52 25.57 -11.65
N LEU A 57 -3.51 26.14 -12.33
CA LEU A 57 -2.24 25.46 -12.58
C LEU A 57 -1.46 25.17 -11.30
N MET A 58 -1.44 26.09 -10.33
CA MET A 58 -0.79 25.85 -9.04
C MET A 58 -1.45 24.72 -8.26
N VAL A 59 -2.79 24.64 -8.28
CA VAL A 59 -3.54 23.54 -7.67
C VAL A 59 -3.16 22.21 -8.32
N ASP A 60 -3.07 22.15 -9.65
CA ASP A 60 -2.67 20.94 -10.36
C ASP A 60 -1.24 20.48 -10.02
N ILE A 61 -0.30 21.42 -9.88
CA ILE A 61 1.09 21.10 -9.46
C ILE A 61 1.10 20.50 -8.05
N LEU A 62 0.36 21.09 -7.11
CA LEU A 62 0.27 20.58 -5.74
C LEU A 62 -0.38 19.19 -5.68
N VAL A 63 -1.42 18.95 -6.48
CA VAL A 63 -2.07 17.64 -6.60
C VAL A 63 -1.09 16.61 -7.14
N ILE A 64 -0.35 16.92 -8.20
CA ILE A 64 0.66 16.01 -8.76
C ILE A 64 1.77 15.72 -7.73
N ALA A 65 2.28 16.76 -7.06
CA ALA A 65 3.32 16.61 -6.05
C ALA A 65 2.88 15.71 -4.89
N THR A 66 1.64 15.89 -4.40
CA THR A 66 1.10 15.05 -3.32
C THR A 66 0.85 13.61 -3.75
N ILE A 67 0.39 13.37 -4.98
CA ILE A 67 0.25 12.01 -5.53
C ILE A 67 1.61 11.31 -5.54
N VAL A 68 2.63 11.96 -6.09
CA VAL A 68 3.98 11.38 -6.16
C VAL A 68 4.53 11.11 -4.76
N PHE A 69 4.39 12.06 -3.83
CA PHE A 69 4.83 11.89 -2.44
C PHE A 69 4.16 10.67 -1.78
N LEU A 70 2.84 10.56 -1.85
CA LEU A 70 2.11 9.43 -1.27
C LEU A 70 2.50 8.09 -1.91
N LEU A 71 2.69 8.07 -3.23
CA LEU A 71 3.12 6.87 -3.96
C LEU A 71 4.52 6.41 -3.51
N THR A 72 5.47 7.34 -3.34
CA THR A 72 6.80 7.01 -2.83
C THR A 72 6.77 6.51 -1.38
N MET A 73 5.90 7.08 -0.54
CA MET A 73 5.70 6.61 0.83
C MET A 73 5.17 5.17 0.87
N VAL A 74 4.14 4.85 0.08
CA VAL A 74 3.58 3.49 -0.02
C VAL A 74 4.61 2.52 -0.59
N PHE A 75 5.37 2.94 -1.59
CA PHE A 75 6.46 2.14 -2.16
C PHE A 75 7.53 1.79 -1.11
N THR A 76 7.93 2.76 -0.29
CA THR A 76 8.88 2.55 0.81
C THR A 76 8.34 1.56 1.85
N VAL A 77 7.07 1.69 2.24
CA VAL A 77 6.43 0.76 3.18
C VAL A 77 6.32 -0.65 2.59
N ALA A 78 6.02 -0.78 1.30
CA ALA A 78 5.95 -2.07 0.61
C ALA A 78 7.31 -2.78 0.64
N ILE A 79 8.40 -2.06 0.38
CA ILE A 79 9.76 -2.58 0.50
C ILE A 79 10.05 -3.03 1.94
N GLY A 80 9.74 -2.21 2.95
CA GLY A 80 9.95 -2.57 4.35
C GLY A 80 9.20 -3.86 4.74
N CYS A 81 7.96 -4.00 4.27
CA CYS A 81 7.16 -5.19 4.52
C CYS A 81 7.71 -6.44 3.80
N TRP A 82 8.21 -6.28 2.58
CA TRP A 82 8.92 -7.33 1.85
C TRP A 82 10.15 -7.82 2.61
N VAL A 83 10.99 -6.90 3.09
CA VAL A 83 12.19 -7.24 3.88
C VAL A 83 11.82 -8.03 5.13
N VAL A 84 10.81 -7.59 5.89
CA VAL A 84 10.35 -8.33 7.08
C VAL A 84 9.83 -9.73 6.71
N ALA A 85 9.11 -9.86 5.59
CA ALA A 85 8.62 -11.16 5.13
C ALA A 85 9.78 -12.12 4.78
N VAL A 86 10.86 -11.59 4.20
CA VAL A 86 12.09 -12.35 3.92
C VAL A 86 12.78 -12.76 5.24
N MET A 87 12.96 -11.84 6.18
CA MET A 87 13.66 -12.12 7.44
C MET A 87 12.92 -13.11 8.33
N LYS A 88 11.58 -13.03 8.37
CA LYS A 88 10.77 -13.89 9.24
C LYS A 88 10.68 -15.33 8.72
N GLY A 89 11.04 -15.55 7.46
CA GLY A 89 10.99 -16.86 6.82
C GLY A 89 9.56 -17.43 6.74
N PRO A 90 9.38 -18.60 6.10
CA PRO A 90 8.11 -19.31 6.09
C PRO A 90 7.69 -19.59 7.53
N ARG A 91 6.39 -19.45 7.85
CA ARG A 91 5.88 -19.88 9.15
C ARG A 91 6.28 -21.33 9.37
N TYR A 92 7.25 -21.54 10.27
CA TYR A 92 7.55 -22.85 10.82
C TYR A 92 6.30 -23.27 11.59
N SER A 93 5.42 -24.00 10.91
CA SER A 93 4.33 -24.72 11.56
C SER A 93 5.03 -25.78 12.38
N SER A 94 5.19 -25.53 13.68
CA SER A 94 5.65 -26.56 14.60
C SER A 94 4.67 -27.73 14.47
N ASP A 95 5.18 -28.90 14.08
CA ASP A 95 4.38 -30.13 14.14
C ASP A 95 3.84 -30.31 15.56
N PRO A 96 2.62 -30.87 15.72
CA PRO A 96 2.10 -31.22 17.02
C PRO A 96 3.14 -32.08 17.74
N PHE A 97 3.62 -31.60 18.89
CA PHE A 97 4.44 -32.43 19.76
C PHE A 97 3.57 -33.58 20.26
N PRO A 98 4.00 -34.85 20.13
CA PRO A 98 3.23 -35.96 20.67
C PRO A 98 3.15 -35.78 22.18
N ASP A 99 1.96 -35.48 22.70
CA ASP A 99 1.71 -35.43 24.12
C ASP A 99 2.01 -36.83 24.68
N PRO A 100 3.00 -36.99 25.58
CA PRO A 100 3.18 -38.26 26.25
C PRO A 100 1.95 -38.47 27.13
N GLU A 101 1.14 -39.45 26.75
CA GLU A 101 0.03 -39.97 27.54
C GLU A 101 0.56 -40.30 28.95
N ILE A 102 0.28 -39.39 29.90
CA ILE A 102 0.58 -39.57 31.31
C ILE A 102 -0.32 -40.70 31.80
N ARG A 103 0.28 -41.89 31.99
CA ARG A 103 -0.31 -43.02 32.70
C ARG A 103 0.30 -43.14 34.08
#